data_AF-A0A3R7Q1E4-F1
#
_entry.id   AF-A0A3R7Q1E4-F1
#
_cell.length_a   1.000
_cell.length_b   1.000
_cell.length_c   1.000
_cell.angle_alpha   90.00
_cell.angle_beta   90.00
_cell.angle_gamma   90.00
#
_symmetry.space_group_name_H-M   'P 1'
#
loop_
_entity.id
_entity.type
_entity.pdbx_description
1 polymer ?
#
loop_
_entity_poly.entity_id
_entity_poly.type
_entity_poly.pdbx_seq_one_letter_code
_entity_poly.pdbx_strand_id
1 'polypeptide(L)'
;MNTQCSELGPDRCLPVYYEQLVLHPEEWMKKILTFLEVPWDDAVLHHEEFVNKPGGVSLSKVERSSDQVVKPVNLDALSKWVGQIPKDVVEDMANIAPMLAVLGYDPNGNPPNYGSADPIVANNTKRIQRESNVWQDRAQEVLSLSKHRRGDNT
;
A
#
# COMPACT_ATOMS: atom_id res chain seq x y z
N MET A 1 -6.48 -19.16 14.20
CA MET A 1 -5.09 -18.67 14.08
C MET A 1 -5.16 -17.38 13.27
N ASN A 2 -5.53 -16.30 13.97
CA ASN A 2 -5.84 -14.95 13.46
C ASN A 2 -6.41 -14.05 14.58
N THR A 3 -6.68 -14.61 15.76
CA THR A 3 -7.19 -13.90 16.94
C THR A 3 -6.10 -13.18 17.73
N GLN A 4 -4.81 -13.33 17.39
CA GLN A 4 -3.71 -12.78 18.18
C GLN A 4 -3.82 -11.26 18.36
N CYS A 5 -4.24 -10.54 17.32
CA CYS A 5 -4.47 -9.09 17.41
C CYS A 5 -5.62 -8.77 18.38
N SER A 6 -6.73 -9.51 18.28
CA SER A 6 -7.87 -9.38 19.18
C SER A 6 -7.55 -9.76 20.63
N GLU A 7 -6.72 -10.79 20.83
CA GLU A 7 -6.27 -11.28 22.14
C GLU A 7 -5.36 -10.26 22.85
N LEU A 8 -4.55 -9.51 22.10
CA LEU A 8 -3.76 -8.40 22.63
C LEU A 8 -4.63 -7.20 23.06
N GLY A 9 -5.85 -7.13 22.55
CA GLY A 9 -6.81 -6.07 22.84
C GLY A 9 -6.67 -4.84 21.91
N PRO A 10 -7.74 -4.04 21.82
CA PRO A 10 -7.83 -2.93 20.88
C PRO A 10 -6.86 -1.78 21.15
N ASP A 11 -6.28 -1.71 22.35
CA ASP A 11 -5.29 -0.70 22.74
C ASP A 11 -3.85 -1.10 22.35
N ARG A 12 -3.65 -2.34 21.87
CA ARG A 12 -2.32 -2.89 21.55
C ARG A 12 -2.17 -3.36 20.13
N CYS A 13 -3.27 -3.70 19.47
CA CYS A 13 -3.24 -4.11 18.08
C CYS A 13 -4.45 -3.60 17.30
N LEU A 14 -4.18 -2.92 16.20
CA LEU A 14 -5.17 -2.40 15.27
C LEU A 14 -5.05 -3.12 13.92
N PRO A 15 -6.06 -3.91 13.51
CA PRO A 15 -6.14 -4.43 12.15
C PRO A 15 -6.31 -3.29 11.14
N VAL A 16 -5.46 -3.23 10.13
CA VAL A 16 -5.53 -2.26 9.03
C VAL A 16 -5.68 -3.01 7.71
N TYR A 17 -6.82 -2.83 7.06
CA TYR A 17 -7.11 -3.42 5.76
C TYR A 17 -6.46 -2.58 4.67
N TYR A 18 -5.55 -3.19 3.90
CA TYR A 18 -4.81 -2.49 2.85
C TYR A 18 -5.76 -1.79 1.87
N GLU A 19 -6.82 -2.47 1.43
CA GLU A 19 -7.74 -1.92 0.44
C GLU A 19 -8.48 -0.72 1.00
N GLN A 20 -8.86 -0.75 2.27
CA GLN A 20 -9.53 0.38 2.92
C GLN A 20 -8.57 1.55 3.15
N LEU A 21 -7.31 1.29 3.51
CA LEU A 21 -6.27 2.32 3.60
C LEU A 21 -5.99 2.97 2.24
N VAL A 22 -6.00 2.20 1.16
CA VAL A 22 -5.81 2.74 -0.20
C VAL A 22 -7.03 3.52 -0.66
N LEU A 23 -8.25 3.02 -0.42
CA LEU A 23 -9.49 3.67 -0.85
C LEU A 23 -9.78 4.95 -0.05
N HIS A 24 -9.50 4.94 1.25
CA HIS A 24 -9.85 5.99 2.21
C HIS A 24 -8.66 6.40 3.11
N PRO A 25 -7.57 6.94 2.53
CA PRO A 25 -6.31 7.13 3.25
C PRO A 25 -6.42 8.13 4.41
N GLU A 26 -7.17 9.22 4.27
CA GLU A 26 -7.32 10.22 5.33
C GLU A 26 -8.05 9.65 6.55
N GLU A 27 -9.17 8.94 6.33
CA GLU A 27 -9.92 8.30 7.41
C GLU A 27 -9.06 7.30 8.17
N TRP A 28 -8.37 6.41 7.45
CA TRP A 28 -7.54 5.39 8.08
C TRP A 28 -6.29 5.95 8.73
N MET A 29 -5.63 6.96 8.15
CA MET A 29 -4.49 7.60 8.79
C MET A 29 -4.89 8.34 10.06
N LYS A 30 -6.04 9.03 10.10
CA LYS A 30 -6.57 9.62 11.34
C LYS A 30 -6.82 8.56 12.41
N LYS A 31 -7.41 7.42 12.03
CA LYS A 31 -7.65 6.29 12.94
C LYS A 31 -6.34 5.70 13.47
N ILE A 32 -5.35 5.47 12.60
CA ILE A 32 -4.05 4.90 12.96
C ILE A 32 -3.28 5.85 13.88
N LEU A 33 -3.18 7.14 13.54
CA LEU A 33 -2.46 8.11 14.37
C LEU A 33 -3.13 8.31 15.73
N THR A 34 -4.47 8.31 15.78
CA THR A 34 -5.21 8.35 17.05
C THR A 34 -4.91 7.12 17.90
N PHE A 35 -4.91 5.92 17.31
CA PHE A 35 -4.57 4.68 18.00
C PHE A 35 -3.13 4.68 18.54
N LEU A 36 -2.18 5.31 17.83
CA LEU A 36 -0.79 5.43 18.24
C LEU A 36 -0.51 6.63 19.17
N GLU A 37 -1.53 7.42 19.51
CA GLU A 37 -1.41 8.66 20.28
C GLU A 37 -0.45 9.69 19.65
N VAL A 38 -0.39 9.73 18.32
CA VAL A 38 0.42 10.68 17.54
C VAL A 38 -0.49 11.78 16.97
N PRO A 39 -0.09 13.07 17.06
CA PRO A 39 -0.86 14.16 16.45
C PRO A 39 -1.03 13.99 14.94
N TRP A 40 -2.16 14.47 14.41
CA TRP A 40 -2.40 14.52 12.96
C TRP A 40 -1.40 15.46 12.26
N ASP A 41 -0.87 15.00 11.14
CA ASP A 41 -0.10 15.80 10.19
C ASP A 41 -0.54 15.43 8.77
N ASP A 42 -0.84 16.43 7.95
CA ASP A 42 -1.30 16.25 6.56
C ASP A 42 -0.23 15.57 5.68
N ALA A 43 1.04 15.68 6.06
CA ALA A 43 2.16 15.05 5.36
C ALA A 43 2.00 13.53 5.19
N VAL A 44 1.21 12.86 6.03
CA VAL A 44 0.95 11.41 5.90
C VAL A 44 0.18 11.03 4.63
N LEU A 45 -0.52 11.97 4.01
CA LEU A 45 -1.22 11.76 2.74
C LEU A 45 -0.34 12.04 1.51
N HIS A 46 0.84 12.62 1.74
CA HIS A 46 1.75 13.13 0.73
C HIS A 46 3.15 12.50 0.85
N HIS A 47 3.22 11.26 1.32
CA HIS A 47 4.49 10.55 1.57
C HIS A 47 5.46 10.56 0.38
N GLU A 48 4.94 10.56 -0.86
CA GLU A 48 5.72 10.61 -2.08
C GLU A 48 6.54 11.90 -2.18
N GLU A 49 6.11 12.99 -1.54
CA GLU A 49 6.84 14.26 -1.54
C GLU A 49 8.03 14.26 -0.58
N PHE A 50 8.10 13.31 0.36
CA PHE A 50 9.10 13.25 1.43
C PHE A 50 10.12 12.11 1.27
N VAL A 51 10.07 11.36 0.17
CA VAL A 51 11.03 10.29 -0.11
C VAL A 51 12.47 10.84 -0.19
N ASN A 52 13.38 10.24 0.58
CA ASN A 52 14.80 10.59 0.69
C ASN A 52 15.09 12.05 1.09
N LYS A 53 14.11 12.75 1.69
CA LYS A 53 14.30 14.09 2.27
C LYS A 53 14.66 13.99 3.77
N PRO A 54 15.36 14.98 4.35
CA PRO A 54 15.61 15.02 5.79
C PRO A 54 14.32 14.96 6.60
N GLY A 55 14.23 14.04 7.56
CA GLY A 55 13.02 13.83 8.36
C GLY A 55 11.86 13.14 7.63
N GLY A 56 12.06 12.70 6.38
CA GLY A 56 11.05 12.02 5.56
C GLY A 56 11.24 10.51 5.46
N VAL A 57 10.76 9.92 4.37
CA VAL A 57 10.75 8.47 4.15
C VAL A 57 12.09 8.03 3.54
N SER A 58 12.89 7.27 4.30
CA SER A 58 14.13 6.66 3.80
C SER A 58 13.81 5.33 3.11
N LEU A 59 14.01 5.23 1.80
CA LEU A 59 13.77 4.00 1.05
C LEU A 59 15.06 3.24 0.78
N SER A 60 15.03 1.93 1.06
CA SER A 60 16.13 1.02 0.72
C SER A 60 16.12 0.68 -0.75
N LYS A 61 17.30 0.69 -1.38
CA LYS A 61 17.46 0.47 -2.83
C LYS A 61 17.32 -1.01 -3.23
N VAL A 62 17.43 -1.91 -2.24
CA VAL A 62 17.36 -3.37 -2.45
C VAL A 62 15.99 -3.93 -2.06
N GLU A 63 15.11 -3.10 -1.49
CA GLU A 63 13.75 -3.50 -1.16
C GLU A 63 12.87 -3.53 -2.41
N ARG A 64 12.13 -4.64 -2.57
CA ARG A 64 11.25 -4.88 -3.72
C ARG A 64 10.04 -3.95 -3.77
N SER A 65 9.75 -3.26 -2.67
CA SER A 65 8.61 -2.37 -2.53
C SER A 65 8.91 -0.93 -2.96
N SER A 66 10.20 -0.59 -3.08
CA SER A 66 10.65 0.81 -3.20
C SER A 66 10.16 1.50 -4.48
N ASP A 67 10.04 0.78 -5.59
CA ASP A 67 9.50 1.30 -6.85
C ASP A 67 7.98 1.58 -6.82
N GLN A 68 7.25 0.96 -5.89
CA GLN A 68 5.83 1.25 -5.70
C GLN A 68 5.60 2.34 -4.65
N VAL A 69 6.37 2.36 -3.56
CA VAL A 69 6.24 3.35 -2.45
C VAL A 69 6.64 4.77 -2.87
N VAL A 70 7.40 4.94 -3.95
CA VAL A 70 7.70 6.28 -4.48
C VAL A 70 6.49 7.00 -5.09
N LYS A 71 5.39 6.29 -5.35
CA LYS A 71 4.17 6.84 -5.97
C LYS A 71 3.17 7.24 -4.89
N PRO A 72 2.32 8.26 -5.14
CA PRO A 72 1.23 8.58 -4.23
C PRO A 72 0.29 7.38 -4.07
N VAL A 73 -0.51 7.35 -3.00
CA VAL A 73 -1.55 6.33 -2.79
C VAL A 73 -2.48 6.30 -4.01
N ASN A 74 -2.66 5.09 -4.59
CA ASN A 74 -3.33 4.88 -5.87
C ASN A 74 -3.98 3.49 -5.96
N LEU A 75 -4.83 3.29 -6.97
CA LEU A 75 -5.64 2.09 -7.12
C LEU A 75 -4.99 0.98 -7.97
N ASP A 76 -3.78 1.20 -8.50
CA ASP A 76 -3.23 0.32 -9.54
C ASP A 76 -3.08 -1.14 -9.06
N ALA A 77 -2.87 -1.38 -7.76
CA ALA A 77 -2.59 -2.73 -7.25
C ALA A 77 -3.83 -3.52 -6.77
N LEU A 78 -4.97 -2.86 -6.51
CA LEU A 78 -6.09 -3.46 -5.76
C LEU A 78 -6.62 -4.76 -6.37
N SER A 79 -6.83 -4.79 -7.69
CA SER A 79 -7.45 -5.92 -8.38
C SER A 79 -6.57 -6.50 -9.49
N LYS A 80 -5.26 -6.21 -9.50
CA LYS A 80 -4.32 -6.71 -10.53
C LYS A 80 -4.18 -8.24 -10.55
N TRP A 81 -4.48 -8.90 -9.44
CA TRP A 81 -4.42 -10.35 -9.31
C TRP A 81 -5.58 -11.07 -10.02
N VAL A 82 -6.69 -10.36 -10.30
CA VAL A 82 -7.87 -10.94 -10.96
C VAL A 82 -7.49 -11.48 -12.33
N GLY A 83 -7.86 -12.73 -12.59
CA GLY A 83 -7.53 -13.46 -13.82
C GLY A 83 -6.11 -14.04 -13.87
N GLN A 84 -5.26 -13.82 -12.86
CA GLN A 84 -3.92 -14.42 -12.77
C GLN A 84 -3.90 -15.75 -11.98
N ILE A 85 -4.97 -16.04 -11.24
CA ILE A 85 -5.10 -17.27 -10.46
C ILE A 85 -5.69 -18.39 -11.34
N PRO A 86 -5.10 -19.60 -11.35
CA PRO A 86 -5.65 -20.75 -12.07
C PRO A 86 -7.10 -21.06 -11.69
N LYS A 87 -7.91 -21.52 -12.65
CA LYS A 87 -9.35 -21.72 -12.46
C LYS A 87 -9.69 -22.72 -11.35
N ASP A 88 -8.95 -23.82 -11.31
CA ASP A 88 -9.07 -24.87 -10.29
C ASP A 88 -8.81 -24.30 -8.87
N VAL A 89 -7.85 -23.40 -8.73
CA VAL A 89 -7.56 -22.73 -7.45
C VAL A 89 -8.67 -21.74 -7.09
N VAL A 90 -9.25 -21.03 -8.08
CA VAL A 90 -10.40 -20.13 -7.84
C VAL A 90 -11.63 -20.93 -7.40
N GLU A 91 -11.89 -22.08 -8.02
CA GLU A 91 -13.01 -22.96 -7.67
C GLU A 91 -12.88 -23.52 -6.25
N ASP A 92 -11.66 -23.79 -5.78
CA ASP A 92 -11.37 -24.33 -4.45
C ASP A 92 -10.96 -23.26 -3.42
N MET A 93 -11.10 -21.97 -3.74
CA MET A 93 -10.55 -20.86 -2.96
C MET A 93 -11.01 -20.86 -1.49
N ALA A 94 -12.28 -21.17 -1.24
CA ALA A 94 -12.83 -21.19 0.11
C ALA A 94 -12.22 -22.30 0.99
N ASN A 95 -11.81 -23.42 0.39
CA ASN A 95 -11.16 -24.53 1.09
C ASN A 95 -9.66 -24.28 1.26
N ILE A 96 -9.01 -23.73 0.23
CA ILE A 96 -7.58 -23.37 0.25
C ILE A 96 -7.32 -22.24 1.25
N ALA A 97 -8.16 -21.22 1.27
CA ALA A 97 -7.98 -19.99 2.02
C ALA A 97 -9.23 -19.58 2.82
N PRO A 98 -9.66 -20.38 3.81
CA PRO A 98 -10.85 -20.07 4.64
C PRO A 98 -10.70 -18.75 5.40
N MET A 99 -9.47 -18.31 5.62
CA MET A 99 -9.15 -17.03 6.25
C MET A 99 -9.66 -15.80 5.48
N LEU A 100 -9.93 -15.91 4.17
CA LEU A 100 -10.55 -14.83 3.40
C LEU A 100 -11.90 -14.46 4.02
N ALA A 101 -12.78 -15.44 4.21
CA ALA A 101 -14.10 -15.23 4.80
C ALA A 101 -14.01 -14.70 6.24
N VAL A 102 -13.07 -15.22 7.04
CA VAL A 102 -12.86 -14.77 8.42
C VAL A 102 -12.40 -13.30 8.49
N LEU A 103 -11.64 -12.84 7.50
CA LEU A 103 -11.18 -11.45 7.41
C LEU A 103 -12.19 -10.53 6.71
N GLY A 104 -13.30 -11.08 6.19
CA GLY A 104 -14.37 -10.32 5.52
C GLY A 104 -14.26 -10.26 3.99
N TYR A 105 -13.38 -11.04 3.38
CA TYR A 105 -13.28 -11.18 1.93
C TYR A 105 -14.12 -12.36 1.44
N ASP A 106 -14.95 -12.15 0.43
CA ASP A 106 -15.71 -13.23 -0.21
C ASP A 106 -14.76 -14.13 -1.04
N PRO A 107 -14.52 -15.39 -0.65
CA PRO A 107 -13.63 -16.28 -1.39
C PRO A 107 -14.15 -16.63 -2.79
N ASN A 108 -15.45 -16.44 -3.07
CA ASN A 108 -16.06 -16.65 -4.38
C ASN A 108 -16.24 -15.34 -5.17
N GLY A 109 -15.89 -14.20 -4.57
CA GLY A 109 -15.99 -12.88 -5.18
C GLY A 109 -14.83 -12.60 -6.13
N ASN A 110 -14.98 -12.93 -7.41
CA ASN A 110 -13.96 -12.67 -8.43
C ASN A 110 -14.57 -11.93 -9.65
N PRO A 111 -14.39 -10.59 -9.76
CA PRO A 111 -13.54 -9.75 -8.92
C PRO A 111 -14.16 -9.46 -7.54
N PRO A 112 -13.31 -9.17 -6.54
CA PRO A 112 -13.74 -8.71 -5.23
C PRO A 112 -14.33 -7.30 -5.29
N ASN A 113 -15.27 -6.99 -4.38
CA ASN A 113 -15.76 -5.63 -4.17
C ASN A 113 -15.17 -5.05 -2.88
N TYR A 114 -14.20 -4.15 -3.02
CA TYR A 114 -13.54 -3.49 -1.89
C TYR A 114 -14.17 -2.15 -1.50
N GLY A 115 -15.10 -1.62 -2.29
CA GLY A 115 -15.68 -0.28 -2.11
C GLY A 115 -15.23 0.72 -3.18
N SER A 116 -15.61 1.99 -2.98
CA SER A 116 -15.32 3.10 -3.90
C SER A 116 -14.25 4.01 -3.31
N ALA A 117 -13.28 4.42 -4.12
CA ALA A 117 -12.17 5.24 -3.67
C ALA A 117 -12.57 6.70 -3.44
N ASP A 118 -11.91 7.35 -2.50
CA ASP A 118 -11.99 8.80 -2.31
C ASP A 118 -11.50 9.55 -3.57
N PRO A 119 -12.02 10.77 -3.84
CA PRO A 119 -11.64 11.55 -5.01
C PRO A 119 -10.12 11.80 -5.13
N ILE A 120 -9.42 11.98 -4.01
CA ILE A 120 -7.98 12.20 -3.99
C ILE A 120 -7.21 11.00 -4.59
N VAL A 121 -7.61 9.77 -4.25
CA VAL A 121 -6.97 8.54 -4.71
C VAL A 121 -7.26 8.31 -6.18
N ALA A 122 -8.50 8.57 -6.61
CA ALA A 122 -8.86 8.53 -8.03
C ALA A 122 -8.05 9.53 -8.86
N ASN A 123 -7.82 10.74 -8.34
CA ASN A 123 -6.99 11.75 -8.99
C ASN A 123 -5.51 11.36 -9.01
N ASN A 124 -4.97 10.83 -7.92
CA ASN A 124 -3.60 10.31 -7.86
C ASN A 124 -3.37 9.20 -8.90
N THR A 125 -4.32 8.28 -9.02
CA THR A 125 -4.27 7.18 -9.99
C THR A 125 -4.24 7.71 -11.42
N LYS A 126 -5.13 8.66 -11.77
CA LYS A 126 -5.13 9.32 -13.09
C LYS A 126 -3.82 10.07 -13.37
N ARG A 127 -3.26 10.75 -12.36
CA ARG A 127 -1.97 11.44 -12.45
C ARG A 127 -0.84 10.47 -12.77
N ILE A 128 -0.75 9.34 -12.05
CA ILE A 128 0.26 8.30 -12.31
C ILE A 128 0.14 7.76 -13.73
N GLN A 129 -1.08 7.45 -14.19
CA GLN A 129 -1.30 6.91 -15.52
C GLN A 129 -0.92 7.91 -16.62
N ARG A 130 -1.30 9.18 -16.46
CA ARG A 130 -0.95 10.27 -17.40
C ARG A 130 0.56 10.50 -17.46
N GLU A 131 1.24 10.39 -16.32
CA GLU A 131 2.66 10.71 -16.14
C GLU A 131 3.50 9.44 -15.91
N SER A 132 3.13 8.33 -16.54
CA SER A 132 3.74 7.01 -16.27
C SER A 132 5.26 7.04 -16.40
N ASN A 133 5.80 7.73 -17.42
CA ASN A 133 7.24 7.85 -17.64
C ASN A 133 7.93 8.57 -16.46
N VAL A 134 7.33 9.66 -15.95
CA VAL A 134 7.88 10.43 -14.83
C VAL A 134 7.96 9.56 -13.56
N TRP A 135 6.91 8.78 -13.28
CA TRP A 135 6.90 7.90 -12.11
C TRP A 135 7.81 6.69 -12.27
N GLN A 136 8.04 6.22 -13.49
CA GLN A 136 9.07 5.21 -13.79
C GLN A 136 10.47 5.76 -13.58
N ASP A 137 10.77 6.95 -14.09
CA ASP A 137 12.07 7.61 -13.91
C ASP A 137 12.36 7.86 -12.44
N ARG A 138 11.36 8.31 -11.67
CA ARG A 138 11.47 8.53 -10.23
C ARG A 138 11.74 7.23 -9.46
N ALA A 139 11.07 6.14 -9.82
CA ALA A 139 11.36 4.82 -9.27
C ALA A 139 12.79 4.38 -9.60
N GLN A 140 13.23 4.58 -10.84
CA GLN A 140 14.59 4.28 -11.25
C GLN A 140 15.61 5.14 -10.52
N GLU A 141 15.34 6.41 -10.24
CA GLU A 141 16.22 7.29 -9.48
C GLU A 141 16.46 6.74 -8.07
N VAL A 142 15.40 6.36 -7.37
CA VAL A 142 15.49 5.75 -6.02
C VAL A 142 16.30 4.46 -6.05
N LEU A 143 16.14 3.63 -7.09
CA LEU A 143 16.91 2.40 -7.27
C LEU A 143 18.37 2.66 -7.74
N SER A 144 18.64 3.73 -8.49
CA SER A 144 19.90 4.01 -9.20
C SER A 144 20.88 4.95 -8.51
N LEU A 145 20.52 5.56 -7.37
CA LEU A 145 21.43 6.30 -6.46
C LEU A 145 22.61 5.44 -5.91
N SER A 146 22.87 4.28 -6.50
CA SER A 146 23.99 3.38 -6.29
C SER A 146 25.27 3.75 -7.08
N LYS A 147 25.23 4.65 -8.08
CA LYS A 147 26.42 4.94 -8.92
C LYS A 147 27.35 6.06 -8.46
N HIS A 148 26.96 6.96 -7.55
CA HIS A 148 27.77 8.16 -7.24
C HIS A 148 28.54 8.16 -5.91
N ARG A 149 28.42 7.14 -5.06
CA ARG A 149 29.20 7.07 -3.79
C ARG A 149 30.38 6.09 -3.80
N ARG A 150 30.76 5.54 -4.96
CA ARG A 150 31.98 4.72 -5.11
C ARG A 150 33.15 5.45 -5.79
N GLY A 151 33.04 6.78 -6.00
CA GLY A 151 34.07 7.57 -6.68
C GLY A 151 34.97 8.44 -5.79
N ASP A 152 34.57 8.76 -4.56
CA ASP A 152 35.24 9.78 -3.72
C ASP A 152 36.00 9.19 -2.53
N ASN A 153 36.53 7.97 -2.65
CA ASN A 153 37.48 7.41 -1.68
C ASN A 153 38.62 6.66 -2.39
N THR A 154 39.40 7.39 -3.19
CA THR A 154 40.80 7.08 -3.52
C THR A 154 41.55 8.38 -3.78
#